data_AF-A0A166KJA5-F1
#
_entry.id   AF-A0A166KJA5-F1
#
_cell.length_a   1.000
_cell.length_b   1.000
_cell.length_c   1.000
_cell.angle_alpha   90.00
_cell.angle_beta   90.00
_cell.angle_gamma   90.00
#
_symmetry.space_group_name_H-M   'P 1'
#
loop_
_entity.id
_entity.type
_entity.pdbx_description
1 polymer ?
#
loop_
_entity_poly.entity_id
_entity_poly.type
_entity_poly.pdbx_seq_one_letter_code
_entity_poly.pdbx_strand_id
1 'polypeptide(L)'
;MLLDQAANMTNIIAAQIIKVFYPFVIVKTETGAYLKLNLSTNEQRDPLFWDELRSILQAKLWVPIGKHYHQLLDNGWLAESTS
;
A
#
# COMPACT_ATOMS: atom_id res chain seq x y z
N MET A 1 21.84 -12.88 -12.91
CA MET A 1 21.36 -13.56 -11.68
C MET A 1 20.53 -12.55 -10.92
N LEU A 2 19.30 -12.92 -10.57
CA LEU A 2 18.17 -12.01 -10.28
C LEU A 2 17.85 -11.92 -8.77
N LEU A 3 18.85 -12.11 -7.91
CA LEU A 3 18.64 -12.43 -6.49
C LEU A 3 19.21 -11.41 -5.49
N ASP A 4 20.02 -10.43 -5.94
CA ASP A 4 20.66 -9.49 -5.00
C ASP A 4 19.78 -8.27 -4.62
N GLN A 5 18.65 -8.06 -5.28
CA GLN A 5 17.68 -7.01 -4.90
C GLN A 5 16.75 -7.42 -3.74
N ALA A 6 16.79 -8.69 -3.33
CA ALA A 6 15.88 -9.23 -2.30
C ALA A 6 16.20 -8.78 -0.86
N ALA A 7 17.41 -8.26 -0.61
CA ALA A 7 17.87 -7.97 0.75
C ALA A 7 17.17 -6.77 1.43
N ASN A 8 16.56 -5.86 0.65
CA ASN A 8 15.81 -4.72 1.17
C ASN A 8 14.27 -4.92 1.11
N MET A 9 13.81 -6.08 0.61
CA MET A 9 12.38 -6.43 0.44
C MET A 9 11.76 -7.15 1.65
N THR A 10 12.44 -7.19 2.79
CA THR A 10 12.00 -7.95 3.98
C THR A 10 10.78 -7.36 4.69
N ASN A 11 10.30 -6.20 4.23
CA ASN A 11 9.29 -5.42 4.93
C ASN A 11 8.13 -4.95 4.05
N ILE A 12 7.89 -5.60 2.92
CA ILE A 12 6.75 -5.32 2.04
C ILE A 12 5.84 -6.55 2.05
N ILE A 13 4.55 -6.34 2.29
CA ILE A 13 3.52 -7.38 2.21
C ILE A 13 2.47 -6.99 1.19
N ALA A 14 1.94 -7.96 0.44
CA ALA A 14 0.79 -7.70 -0.41
C ALA A 14 -0.49 -7.70 0.43
N ALA A 15 -1.38 -6.76 0.16
CA ALA A 15 -2.72 -6.75 0.73
C ALA A 15 -3.73 -6.14 -0.22
N GLN A 16 -4.98 -6.53 -0.05
CA GLN A 16 -6.09 -6.00 -0.82
C GLN A 16 -6.82 -4.93 -0.01
N ILE A 17 -7.13 -3.80 -0.63
CA ILE A 17 -8.01 -2.80 -0.01
C ILE A 17 -9.43 -3.39 0.05
N ILE A 18 -9.99 -3.47 1.26
CA ILE A 18 -11.33 -4.01 1.47
C ILE A 18 -12.35 -2.92 1.86
N LYS A 19 -11.87 -1.77 2.36
CA LYS A 19 -12.74 -0.66 2.75
C LYS A 19 -12.00 0.66 2.73
N VAL A 20 -12.63 1.69 2.16
CA VAL A 20 -12.14 3.08 2.11
C VAL A 20 -13.25 3.97 2.69
N PHE A 21 -12.99 4.64 3.81
CA PHE A 21 -13.94 5.57 4.43
C PHE A 21 -13.19 6.57 5.29
N TYR A 22 -13.43 7.87 5.15
CA TYR A 22 -12.63 8.87 5.86
C TYR A 22 -12.67 8.71 7.39
N PRO A 23 -11.55 8.81 8.13
CA PRO A 23 -10.15 8.94 7.68
C PRO A 23 -9.39 7.59 7.63
N PHE A 24 -10.08 6.47 7.44
CA PHE A 24 -9.57 5.11 7.54
C PHE A 24 -9.56 4.34 6.21
N VAL A 25 -8.50 3.56 6.02
CA VAL A 25 -8.43 2.55 4.95
C VAL A 25 -8.08 1.23 5.60
N ILE A 26 -8.87 0.20 5.27
CA ILE A 26 -8.70 -1.15 5.79
C ILE A 26 -8.25 -2.05 4.65
N VAL A 27 -7.22 -2.84 4.92
CA VAL A 27 -6.64 -3.79 3.99
C VAL A 27 -6.67 -5.19 4.59
N LYS A 28 -6.68 -6.21 3.72
CA LYS A 28 -6.56 -7.61 4.09
C LYS A 28 -5.29 -8.19 3.46
N THR A 29 -4.37 -8.67 4.28
CA THR A 29 -3.11 -9.28 3.84
C THR A 29 -3.35 -10.65 3.19
N GLU A 30 -2.33 -11.19 2.52
CA GLU A 30 -2.36 -12.55 1.97
C GLU A 30 -2.59 -13.62 3.05
N THR A 31 -2.12 -13.37 4.28
CA THR A 31 -2.36 -14.23 5.45
C THR A 31 -3.78 -14.11 6.02
N GLY A 32 -4.61 -13.22 5.46
CA GLY A 32 -5.98 -12.97 5.90
C GLY A 32 -6.11 -12.01 7.09
N ALA A 33 -5.01 -11.42 7.56
CA ALA A 33 -5.04 -10.42 8.62
C ALA A 33 -5.59 -9.09 8.10
N TYR A 34 -6.37 -8.41 8.94
CA TYR A 34 -6.86 -7.07 8.63
C TYR A 34 -5.97 -6.02 9.27
N LEU A 35 -5.53 -5.06 8.48
CA LEU A 35 -4.70 -3.95 8.93
C LEU A 35 -5.37 -2.62 8.57
N LYS A 36 -5.13 -1.61 9.39
CA LYS A 36 -5.45 -0.22 9.07
C LYS A 36 -4.20 0.42 8.46
N LEU A 37 -4.34 1.08 7.31
CA LEU A 37 -3.27 1.91 6.76
C LEU A 37 -3.05 3.15 7.62
N ASN A 38 -1.79 3.53 7.82
CA ASN A 38 -1.47 4.79 8.48
C ASN A 38 -1.29 5.86 7.41
N LEU A 39 -2.26 6.77 7.34
CA LEU A 39 -2.23 7.90 6.43
C LEU A 39 -1.68 9.13 7.14
N SER A 40 -0.74 9.82 6.51
CA SER A 40 -0.28 11.13 6.90
C SER A 40 -1.39 12.19 6.76
N THR A 41 -1.21 13.34 7.40
CA THR A 41 -2.15 14.46 7.29
C THR A 41 -2.28 14.99 5.87
N ASN A 42 -1.21 14.87 5.06
CA ASN A 42 -1.22 15.29 3.65
C ASN A 42 -2.08 14.35 2.81
N GLU A 43 -1.86 13.03 2.91
CA GLU A 43 -2.67 12.01 2.21
C GLU A 43 -4.15 12.09 2.62
N GLN A 44 -4.44 12.32 3.91
CA GLN A 44 -5.83 12.47 4.37
C GLN A 44 -6.54 13.67 3.75
N ARG A 45 -5.80 14.73 3.37
CA ARG A 45 -6.35 15.95 2.78
C ARG A 45 -6.33 15.93 1.25
N ASP A 46 -5.68 14.96 0.63
CA ASP A 46 -5.55 14.85 -0.82
C ASP A 46 -6.76 14.11 -1.43
N PRO A 47 -7.66 14.80 -2.15
CA PRO A 47 -8.82 14.16 -2.77
C PRO A 47 -8.44 13.13 -3.84
N LEU A 48 -7.34 13.35 -4.57
CA LEU A 48 -6.89 12.47 -5.64
C LEU A 48 -6.42 11.13 -5.06
N PHE A 49 -5.67 11.18 -3.96
CA PHE A 49 -5.28 9.98 -3.21
C PHE A 49 -6.51 9.13 -2.82
N TRP A 50 -7.57 9.77 -2.33
CA TRP A 50 -8.80 9.05 -2.00
C TRP A 50 -9.52 8.46 -3.23
N ASP A 51 -9.47 9.13 -4.38
CA ASP A 51 -10.02 8.61 -5.65
C ASP A 51 -9.23 7.41 -6.17
N GLU A 52 -7.91 7.43 -6.02
CA GLU A 52 -7.05 6.29 -6.35
C GLU A 52 -7.37 5.09 -5.45
N LEU A 53 -7.47 5.29 -4.13
CA LEU A 53 -7.86 4.23 -3.19
C LEU A 53 -9.23 3.61 -3.55
N ARG A 54 -10.20 4.44 -3.93
CA ARG A 54 -11.53 3.97 -4.40
C ARG A 54 -11.40 3.16 -5.69
N SER A 55 -10.59 3.62 -6.63
CA SER A 55 -10.36 2.94 -7.91
C SER A 55 -9.70 1.57 -7.70
N ILE A 56 -8.69 1.50 -6.83
CA ILE A 56 -8.01 0.25 -6.44
C ILE A 56 -9.00 -0.71 -5.76
N LEU A 57 -9.83 -0.21 -4.84
CA LEU A 57 -10.88 -1.00 -4.18
C LEU A 57 -11.87 -1.57 -5.21
N GLN A 58 -12.35 -0.76 -6.16
CA GLN A 58 -13.28 -1.22 -7.20
C GLN A 58 -12.66 -2.27 -8.11
N ALA A 59 -11.38 -2.10 -8.46
CA ALA A 59 -10.63 -3.05 -9.27
C ALA A 59 -10.20 -4.31 -8.49
N LYS A 60 -10.39 -4.34 -7.17
CA LYS A 60 -10.01 -5.44 -6.26
C LYS A 60 -8.52 -5.82 -6.38
N LEU A 61 -7.66 -4.84 -6.64
CA LEU A 61 -6.23 -5.08 -6.83
C LEU A 61 -5.52 -5.34 -5.49
N TRP A 62 -4.47 -6.15 -5.57
CA TRP A 62 -3.53 -6.37 -4.49
C TRP A 62 -2.42 -5.33 -4.57
N VAL A 63 -2.17 -4.59 -3.49
CA VAL A 63 -1.15 -3.54 -3.43
C VAL A 63 -0.04 -3.91 -2.45
N PRO A 64 1.23 -3.56 -2.75
CA PRO A 64 2.32 -3.71 -1.80
C PRO A 64 2.20 -2.66 -0.68
N ILE A 65 2.40 -3.08 0.56
CA ILE A 65 2.36 -2.21 1.74
C ILE A 65 3.61 -2.41 2.58
N GLY A 66 4.22 -1.31 3.03
CA GLY A 66 5.31 -1.35 4.01
C GLY A 66 4.81 -1.86 5.37
N LYS A 67 5.41 -2.92 5.90
CA LYS A 67 5.03 -3.60 7.15
C LYS A 67 5.34 -2.78 8.41
N HIS A 68 6.25 -1.80 8.35
CA HIS A 68 6.57 -0.93 9.50
C HIS A 68 5.63 0.27 9.65
N TYR A 69 5.22 0.86 8.53
CA TYR A 69 4.40 2.08 8.55
C TYR A 69 2.97 1.85 8.08
N HIS A 70 2.63 0.67 7.54
CA HIS A 70 1.35 0.41 6.86
C HIS A 70 1.00 1.53 5.87
N GLN A 71 2.01 2.00 5.15
CA GLN A 71 1.93 3.05 4.13
C GLN A 71 1.93 2.41 2.75
N LEU A 72 1.21 3.03 1.82
CA LEU A 72 1.44 2.80 0.39
C LEU A 72 2.85 3.30 0.06
N LEU A 73 3.51 2.65 -0.90
CA LEU A 73 4.85 3.06 -1.31
C LEU A 73 4.78 4.44 -2.00
N ASP A 74 5.54 5.42 -1.50
CA ASP A 74 5.57 6.82 -1.99
C ASP A 74 5.88 6.95 -3.49
N ASN A 75 6.61 5.98 -4.03
CA ASN A 75 7.05 5.87 -5.41
C ASN A 75 6.05 5.13 -6.31
N GLY A 76 4.84 4.84 -5.81
CA GLY A 76 3.94 3.92 -6.48
C GLY A 76 4.65 2.60 -6.74
N TRP A 77 4.15 1.83 -7.67
CA TRP A 77 4.61 0.47 -8.00
C TRP A 77 6.07 0.34 -8.50
N LEU A 78 6.84 1.42 -8.48
CA LEU A 78 8.22 1.46 -8.94
C LEU A 78 9.17 1.22 -7.76
N ALA A 79 9.73 0.02 -7.71
CA ALA A 79 10.99 -0.17 -7.01
C ALA A 79 12.01 0.83 -7.58
N GLU A 80 12.67 1.61 -6.72
CA GLU A 80 13.66 2.59 -7.15
C GLU A 80 14.70 1.90 -8.06
N SER A 81 14.72 2.29 -9.34
CA SER A 81 15.77 1.88 -10.26
C SER A 81 17.00 2.71 -9.93
N THR A 82 17.81 2.26 -8.97
CA THR A 82 19.11 2.88 -8.70
C THR A 82 20.04 2.59 -9.88
N SER A 83 20.54 3.66 -10.51
CA SER A 83 21.56 3.63 -11.57
C SER A 83 22.95 3.33 -11.02
#